data_AF-A0A3R7A4C2-F1
#
_entry.id   AF-A0A3R7A4C2-F1
#
_cell.length_a   1.000
_cell.length_b   1.000
_cell.length_c   1.000
_cell.angle_alpha   90.00
_cell.angle_beta   90.00
_cell.angle_gamma   90.00
#
_symmetry.space_group_name_H-M   'P 1'
#
loop_
_entity.id
_entity.type
_entity.pdbx_description
1 polymer ?
#
loop_
_entity_poly.entity_id
_entity_poly.type
_entity_poly.pdbx_seq_one_letter_code
_entity_poly.pdbx_strand_id
1 'polypeptide(L)'
;MQQQVLSWSALIGTLYKLEGQNYGAYNSLRGQEYRHAEHPAFILAADSIQGDAFAAPSRFHVVLDASSARYPTDMLSTKSRRISVADFLARQFVRATRARGADARVGGQGWHGAKGGDLSMDCPSQYVLERTNVLVLADGSVEARFTVGLPARGRSICGDFATRILTDVVPALVLEALVCPADVADLWGHVKCVEDQSALRQLVADQGLVAFVADGSILPRQ
;
A
#
# COMPACT_ATOMS: atom_id res chain seq x y z
N MET A 1 -4.17 -21.12 15.70
CA MET A 1 -2.90 -21.64 15.13
C MET A 1 -2.10 -20.43 14.70
N GLN A 2 -0.91 -20.18 15.27
CA GLN A 2 -0.02 -19.16 14.74
C GLN A 2 0.44 -19.63 13.36
N GLN A 3 0.12 -18.85 12.32
CA GLN A 3 0.57 -19.10 10.96
C GLN A 3 2.09 -18.93 10.94
N GLN A 4 2.80 -19.91 10.37
CA GLN A 4 4.26 -19.88 10.30
C GLN A 4 4.68 -18.85 9.25
N VAL A 5 5.44 -17.82 9.66
CA VAL A 5 6.03 -16.85 8.73
C VAL A 5 7.18 -17.52 7.96
N LEU A 6 7.06 -17.57 6.63
CA LEU A 6 8.03 -18.16 5.71
C LEU A 6 9.17 -17.18 5.37
N SER A 7 10.29 -17.68 4.89
CA SER A 7 11.41 -16.83 4.45
C SER A 7 11.13 -16.18 3.08
N TRP A 8 11.79 -15.06 2.80
CA TRP A 8 11.79 -14.44 1.46
C TRP A 8 12.25 -15.40 0.36
N SER A 9 13.26 -16.23 0.64
CA SER A 9 13.74 -17.26 -0.30
C SER A 9 12.68 -18.33 -0.60
N ALA A 10 11.79 -18.63 0.35
CA ALA A 10 10.67 -19.55 0.14
C ALA A 10 9.61 -18.94 -0.80
N LEU A 11 9.36 -17.63 -0.74
CA LEU A 11 8.52 -16.92 -1.71
C LEU A 11 9.09 -17.07 -3.12
N ILE A 12 10.36 -16.70 -3.29
CA ILE A 12 11.08 -16.77 -4.58
C ILE A 12 11.03 -18.19 -5.14
N GLY A 13 11.40 -19.18 -4.33
CA GLY A 13 11.39 -20.59 -4.75
C GLY A 13 9.99 -21.11 -5.09
N THR A 14 8.95 -20.61 -4.43
CA THR A 14 7.55 -20.94 -4.76
C THR A 14 7.15 -20.34 -6.10
N LEU A 15 7.44 -19.06 -6.33
CA LEU A 15 7.08 -18.37 -7.57
C LEU A 15 7.78 -18.97 -8.80
N TYR A 16 9.07 -19.32 -8.69
CA TYR A 16 9.78 -20.03 -9.76
C TYR A 16 9.17 -21.41 -10.06
N LYS A 17 8.76 -22.17 -9.03
CA LYS A 17 8.09 -23.46 -9.23
C LYS A 17 6.75 -23.32 -9.94
N LEU A 18 6.05 -22.20 -9.75
CA LEU A 18 4.75 -21.93 -10.37
C LEU A 18 4.85 -21.58 -11.86
N GLU A 19 6.03 -21.25 -12.39
CA GLU A 19 6.22 -20.93 -13.80
C GLU A 19 5.60 -21.98 -14.73
N GLY A 20 4.78 -21.54 -15.68
CA GLY A 20 4.11 -22.39 -16.67
C GLY A 20 2.94 -23.23 -16.13
N GLN A 21 2.74 -23.33 -14.81
CA GLN A 21 1.63 -24.07 -14.23
C GLN A 21 0.26 -23.42 -14.53
N ASN A 22 -0.82 -24.16 -14.32
CA ASN A 22 -2.17 -23.60 -14.44
C ASN A 22 -2.39 -22.49 -13.41
N TYR A 23 -3.06 -21.42 -13.81
CA TYR A 23 -3.37 -20.24 -13.02
C TYR A 23 -3.86 -20.54 -11.59
N GLY A 24 -4.69 -21.58 -11.43
CA GLY A 24 -5.21 -21.98 -10.13
C GLY A 24 -4.14 -22.33 -9.09
N ALA A 25 -2.92 -22.67 -9.52
CA ALA A 25 -1.80 -23.00 -8.64
C ALA A 25 -1.31 -21.80 -7.80
N TYR A 26 -1.62 -20.55 -8.20
CA TYR A 26 -1.36 -19.38 -7.35
C TYR A 26 -2.08 -19.46 -6.00
N ASN A 27 -3.16 -20.24 -5.86
CA ASN A 27 -3.84 -20.40 -4.57
C ASN A 27 -2.93 -21.00 -3.48
N SER A 28 -1.80 -21.62 -3.84
CA SER A 28 -0.77 -22.03 -2.88
C SER A 28 -0.20 -20.87 -2.05
N LEU A 29 -0.23 -19.64 -2.57
CA LEU A 29 0.19 -18.44 -1.85
C LEU A 29 -0.84 -17.96 -0.82
N ARG A 30 -2.12 -18.35 -0.96
CA ARG A 30 -3.22 -17.79 -0.15
C ARG A 30 -2.98 -18.06 1.34
N GLY A 31 -3.08 -17.01 2.14
CA GLY A 31 -2.90 -17.04 3.59
C GLY A 31 -1.46 -17.29 4.04
N GLN A 32 -0.48 -17.23 3.13
CA GLN A 32 0.93 -17.32 3.50
C GLN A 32 1.48 -15.93 3.82
N GLU A 33 2.41 -15.91 4.78
CA GLU A 33 3.17 -14.73 5.18
C GLU A 33 4.65 -14.96 4.89
N TYR A 34 5.32 -13.98 4.30
CA TYR A 34 6.70 -14.04 3.89
C TYR A 34 7.49 -12.87 4.49
N ARG A 35 8.56 -13.17 5.20
CA ARG A 35 9.42 -12.15 5.82
C ARG A 35 10.49 -11.67 4.86
N HIS A 36 10.46 -10.38 4.55
CA HIS A 36 11.59 -9.63 4.00
C HIS A 36 12.47 -9.14 5.16
N ALA A 37 13.70 -9.62 5.26
CA ALA A 37 14.57 -9.34 6.40
C ALA A 37 15.57 -8.19 6.17
N GLU A 38 15.74 -7.78 4.91
CA GLU A 38 16.59 -6.63 4.55
C GLU A 38 15.88 -5.32 4.87
N HIS A 39 16.59 -4.20 4.99
CA HIS A 39 15.99 -2.92 5.34
C HIS A 39 15.19 -2.33 4.14
N PRO A 40 13.91 -1.94 4.32
CA PRO A 40 13.11 -2.08 5.53
C PRO A 40 12.62 -3.52 5.72
N ALA A 41 12.66 -4.01 6.97
CA ALA A 41 12.12 -5.33 7.26
C ALA A 41 10.59 -5.27 7.27
N PHE A 42 9.94 -6.23 6.63
CA PHE A 42 8.48 -6.30 6.59
C PHE A 42 7.98 -7.73 6.38
N ILE A 43 6.70 -7.94 6.66
CA ILE A 43 5.97 -9.17 6.35
C ILE A 43 5.07 -8.87 5.15
N LEU A 44 5.18 -9.65 4.07
CA LEU A 44 4.22 -9.66 2.97
C LEU A 44 3.24 -10.81 3.18
N ALA A 45 1.95 -10.52 3.14
CA ALA A 45 0.89 -11.49 3.28
C ALA A 45 -0.02 -11.51 2.05
N ALA A 46 -0.40 -12.72 1.63
CA ALA A 46 -1.27 -12.95 0.48
C ALA A 46 -2.70 -13.28 0.92
N ASP A 47 -3.51 -12.24 1.15
CA ASP A 47 -4.86 -12.38 1.74
C ASP A 47 -5.82 -13.19 0.87
N SER A 48 -5.84 -12.90 -0.43
CA SER A 48 -6.69 -13.60 -1.37
C SER A 48 -6.09 -13.57 -2.76
N ILE A 49 -6.22 -14.68 -3.46
CA ILE A 49 -5.68 -14.88 -4.80
C ILE A 49 -6.82 -14.81 -5.82
N GLN A 50 -6.63 -14.03 -6.89
CA GLN A 50 -7.59 -13.92 -7.98
C GLN A 50 -7.83 -15.30 -8.63
N GLY A 51 -9.06 -15.60 -9.04
CA GLY A 51 -9.42 -16.94 -9.56
C GLY A 51 -8.90 -17.21 -10.97
N ASP A 52 -8.73 -16.15 -11.76
CA ASP A 52 -8.14 -16.16 -13.09
C ASP A 52 -7.46 -14.80 -13.38
N ALA A 53 -6.77 -14.69 -14.53
CA ALA A 53 -6.03 -13.49 -14.91
C ALA A 53 -6.91 -12.25 -15.23
N PHE A 54 -8.22 -12.42 -15.36
CA PHE A 54 -9.22 -11.39 -15.68
C PHE A 54 -10.13 -11.04 -14.50
N ALA A 55 -10.13 -11.84 -13.44
CA ALA A 55 -10.87 -11.61 -12.21
C ALA A 55 -10.35 -10.37 -11.46
N ALA A 56 -11.05 -10.01 -10.37
CA ALA A 56 -10.60 -8.96 -9.47
C ALA A 56 -9.19 -9.29 -8.93
N PRO A 57 -8.25 -8.33 -8.96
CA PRO A 57 -6.87 -8.47 -8.49
C PRO A 57 -6.69 -9.19 -7.15
N SER A 58 -5.60 -9.95 -7.02
CA SER A 58 -5.21 -10.57 -5.75
C SER A 58 -4.95 -9.49 -4.70
N ARG A 59 -5.37 -9.72 -3.46
CA ARG A 59 -5.15 -8.79 -2.34
C ARG A 59 -3.95 -9.23 -1.54
N PHE A 60 -3.10 -8.26 -1.24
CA PHE A 60 -1.93 -8.40 -0.41
C PHE A 60 -1.91 -7.28 0.62
N HIS A 61 -1.19 -7.53 1.71
CA HIS A 61 -0.78 -6.46 2.60
C HIS A 61 0.67 -6.66 3.03
N VAL A 62 1.29 -5.55 3.43
CA VAL A 62 2.58 -5.54 4.10
C VAL A 62 2.44 -5.00 5.50
N VAL A 63 3.20 -5.55 6.43
CA VAL A 63 3.32 -5.06 7.81
C VAL A 63 4.76 -4.68 8.10
N LEU A 64 4.99 -3.43 8.48
CA LEU A 64 6.26 -2.92 8.99
C LEU A 64 6.12 -2.72 10.50
N ASP A 65 7.11 -3.17 11.24
CA ASP A 65 7.24 -2.77 12.64
C ASP A 65 7.70 -1.30 12.76
N ALA A 66 7.56 -0.73 13.95
CA ALA A 66 7.95 0.64 14.22
C ALA A 66 9.43 0.92 13.94
N SER A 67 10.31 -0.07 14.13
CA SER A 67 11.75 0.06 13.89
C SER A 67 12.11 0.16 12.40
N SER A 68 11.27 -0.43 11.55
CA SER A 68 11.37 -0.40 10.09
C SER A 68 10.69 0.83 9.51
N ALA A 69 9.51 1.20 10.03
CA ALA A 69 8.73 2.35 9.60
C ALA A 69 9.33 3.70 10.05
N ARG A 70 9.91 3.77 11.25
CA ARG A 70 10.72 4.91 11.77
C ARG A 70 9.99 6.25 11.89
N TYR A 71 8.66 6.25 12.08
CA TYR A 71 7.93 7.51 12.31
C TYR A 71 8.20 8.06 13.73
N PRO A 72 8.43 9.38 13.87
CA PRO A 72 8.53 10.02 15.17
C PRO A 72 7.26 9.82 16.00
N THR A 73 7.41 9.50 17.28
CA THR A 73 6.28 9.26 18.20
C THR A 73 5.33 10.47 18.31
N ASP A 74 5.86 11.68 18.22
CA ASP A 74 5.05 12.91 18.23
C ASP A 74 4.09 12.98 17.03
N MET A 75 4.49 12.48 15.86
CA MET A 75 3.58 12.39 14.70
C MET A 75 2.46 11.37 14.90
N LEU A 76 2.55 10.50 15.91
CA LEU A 76 1.59 9.41 16.14
C LEU A 76 0.80 9.57 17.45
N SER A 77 1.05 10.67 18.17
CA SER A 77 0.57 10.90 19.54
C SER A 77 -0.95 10.92 19.67
N THR A 78 -1.67 11.36 18.62
CA THR A 78 -3.14 11.40 18.59
C THR A 78 -3.70 10.55 17.46
N LYS A 79 -4.96 10.12 17.59
CA LYS A 79 -5.67 9.40 16.52
C LYS A 79 -5.71 10.22 15.23
N SER A 80 -5.95 11.53 15.32
CA SER A 80 -5.98 12.44 14.16
C SER A 80 -4.65 12.47 13.42
N ARG A 81 -3.53 12.56 14.15
CA ARG A 81 -2.20 12.56 13.52
C ARG A 81 -1.89 11.22 12.86
N ARG A 82 -2.24 10.08 13.49
CA ARG A 82 -2.09 8.76 12.86
C ARG A 82 -2.90 8.60 11.57
N ILE A 83 -4.13 9.10 11.55
CA ILE A 83 -4.96 9.14 10.32
C ILE A 83 -4.28 9.99 9.25
N SER A 84 -3.72 11.15 9.63
CA SER A 84 -3.05 12.06 8.71
C SER A 84 -1.77 11.44 8.13
N VAL A 85 -0.97 10.75 8.96
CA VAL A 85 0.19 9.98 8.48
C VAL A 85 -0.28 8.88 7.53
N ALA A 86 -1.27 8.07 7.92
CA ALA A 86 -1.80 7.00 7.08
C ALA A 86 -2.28 7.50 5.69
N ASP A 87 -2.99 8.63 5.64
CA ASP A 87 -3.45 9.26 4.40
C ASP A 87 -2.27 9.72 3.54
N PHE A 88 -1.26 10.35 4.14
CA PHE A 88 -0.02 10.73 3.45
C PHE A 88 0.69 9.52 2.83
N LEU A 89 0.84 8.42 3.58
CA LEU A 89 1.49 7.19 3.08
C LEU A 89 0.70 6.55 1.94
N ALA A 90 -0.63 6.52 2.03
CA ALA A 90 -1.47 6.02 0.94
C ALA A 90 -1.27 6.84 -0.35
N ARG A 91 -1.18 8.18 -0.23
CA ARG A 91 -0.87 9.06 -1.38
C ARG A 91 0.52 8.79 -1.95
N GLN A 92 1.52 8.63 -1.08
CA GLN A 92 2.89 8.32 -1.49
C GLN A 92 2.97 6.97 -2.20
N PHE A 93 2.28 5.94 -1.69
CA PHE A 93 2.25 4.62 -2.31
C PHE A 93 1.66 4.68 -3.72
N VAL A 94 0.53 5.37 -3.89
CA VAL A 94 -0.10 5.56 -5.21
C VAL A 94 0.81 6.34 -6.16
N ARG A 95 1.47 7.41 -5.66
CA ARG A 95 2.42 8.21 -6.46
C ARG A 95 3.62 7.39 -6.90
N ALA A 96 4.26 6.67 -5.98
CA ALA A 96 5.42 5.81 -6.24
C ALA A 96 5.07 4.70 -7.24
N THR A 97 3.88 4.09 -7.10
CA THR A 97 3.38 3.07 -8.03
C THR A 97 3.26 3.63 -9.45
N ARG A 98 2.64 4.82 -9.60
CA ARG A 98 2.51 5.51 -10.90
C ARG A 98 3.84 5.95 -11.50
N ALA A 99 4.74 6.49 -10.68
CA ALA A 99 6.05 6.95 -11.14
C ALA A 99 6.89 5.79 -11.72
N ARG A 100 6.66 4.56 -11.24
CA ARG A 100 7.29 3.33 -11.74
C ARG A 100 6.56 2.70 -12.93
N GLY A 101 5.38 3.21 -13.31
CA GLY A 101 4.49 2.59 -14.28
C GLY A 101 3.96 1.22 -13.83
N ALA A 102 4.01 0.95 -12.51
CA ALA A 102 3.59 -0.32 -11.94
C ALA A 102 2.05 -0.44 -11.83
N ASP A 103 1.31 0.66 -12.00
CA ASP A 103 -0.14 0.69 -12.10
C ASP A 103 -0.65 0.30 -13.50
N ALA A 104 0.23 0.30 -14.50
CA ALA A 104 -0.09 -0.14 -15.84
C ALA A 104 -0.06 -1.67 -15.92
N ARG A 105 -1.16 -2.26 -16.37
CA ARG A 105 -1.21 -3.67 -16.70
C ARG A 105 -0.27 -3.95 -17.88
N VAL A 106 0.78 -4.73 -17.65
CA VAL A 106 1.63 -5.19 -18.76
C VAL A 106 0.75 -6.05 -19.65
N GLY A 107 0.66 -5.67 -20.92
CA GLY A 107 -0.13 -6.37 -21.93
C GLY A 107 0.72 -6.66 -23.15
N GLY A 108 1.13 -7.91 -23.34
CA GLY A 108 1.61 -8.34 -24.66
C GLY A 108 0.46 -8.25 -25.68
N GLN A 109 0.76 -7.84 -26.91
CA GLN A 109 -0.25 -7.81 -27.99
C GLN A 109 -0.77 -9.24 -28.26
N GLY A 110 -2.08 -9.45 -28.13
CA GLY A 110 -2.77 -10.71 -28.43
C GLY A 110 -3.15 -11.59 -27.23
N TRP A 111 -3.81 -12.74 -27.50
CA TRP A 111 -4.22 -13.72 -26.49
C TRP A 111 -3.04 -14.40 -25.77
N HIS A 112 -1.90 -14.53 -26.46
CA HIS A 112 -0.69 -15.17 -25.97
C HIS A 112 0.32 -14.21 -25.32
N GLY A 113 -0.02 -12.93 -25.17
CA GLY A 113 0.79 -11.98 -24.40
C GLY A 113 0.75 -12.31 -22.90
N ALA A 114 1.86 -12.08 -22.19
CA ALA A 114 1.80 -12.01 -20.74
C ALA A 114 0.92 -10.81 -20.35
N LYS A 115 0.02 -11.03 -19.40
CA LYS A 115 -0.92 -10.04 -18.88
C LYS A 115 -0.81 -9.96 -17.37
N GLY A 116 -1.09 -8.79 -16.79
CA GLY A 116 -1.02 -8.55 -15.34
C GLY A 116 0.25 -7.79 -14.98
N GLY A 117 0.70 -7.99 -13.75
CA GLY A 117 1.80 -7.27 -13.12
C GLY A 117 1.42 -5.88 -12.60
N ASP A 118 0.16 -5.46 -12.74
CA ASP A 118 -0.33 -4.22 -12.19
C ASP A 118 -0.44 -4.28 -10.66
N LEU A 119 0.01 -3.22 -10.02
CA LEU A 119 -0.09 -2.94 -8.59
C LEU A 119 -1.04 -1.77 -8.39
N SER A 120 -1.95 -1.88 -7.42
CA SER A 120 -2.88 -0.80 -7.14
C SER A 120 -3.26 -0.72 -5.67
N MET A 121 -3.54 0.49 -5.20
CA MET A 121 -4.08 0.77 -3.88
C MET A 121 -5.27 1.72 -4.05
N ASP A 122 -6.26 1.63 -3.15
CA ASP A 122 -7.35 2.61 -3.11
C ASP A 122 -6.77 4.03 -3.00
N CYS A 123 -7.10 4.89 -3.98
CA CYS A 123 -6.51 6.20 -4.11
C CYS A 123 -7.27 7.22 -3.24
N PRO A 124 -6.59 7.88 -2.29
CA PRO A 124 -7.22 8.94 -1.51
C PRO A 124 -7.75 10.06 -2.43
N SER A 125 -8.95 10.56 -2.11
CA SER A 125 -9.51 11.74 -2.76
C SER A 125 -8.90 13.02 -2.18
N GLN A 126 -9.52 14.17 -2.41
CA GLN A 126 -9.12 15.42 -1.77
C GLN A 126 -9.38 15.43 -0.25
N TYR A 127 -10.18 14.49 0.26
CA TYR A 127 -10.51 14.38 1.68
C TYR A 127 -9.58 13.40 2.41
N VAL A 128 -9.15 13.81 3.61
CA VAL A 128 -8.43 12.96 4.57
C VAL A 128 -9.44 12.19 5.41
N LEU A 129 -9.47 10.87 5.25
CA LEU A 129 -10.40 9.98 5.94
C LEU A 129 -9.63 8.83 6.59
N GLU A 130 -10.14 8.34 7.72
CA GLU A 130 -9.71 7.05 8.27
C GLU A 130 -10.11 5.95 7.28
N ARG A 131 -9.12 5.22 6.76
CA ARG A 131 -9.29 4.16 5.75
C ARG A 131 -8.55 2.90 6.20
N THR A 132 -8.80 1.82 5.47
CA THR A 132 -8.19 0.50 5.72
C THR A 132 -7.06 0.17 4.74
N ASN A 133 -6.80 1.03 3.74
CA ASN A 133 -5.72 0.83 2.76
C ASN A 133 -4.35 1.08 3.37
N VAL A 134 -4.23 2.00 4.32
CA VAL A 134 -3.04 2.14 5.19
C VAL A 134 -3.50 2.35 6.62
N LEU A 135 -2.91 1.61 7.55
CA LEU A 135 -3.11 1.72 8.98
C LEU A 135 -1.77 2.09 9.63
N VAL A 136 -1.80 3.08 10.52
CA VAL A 136 -0.66 3.44 11.36
C VAL A 136 -1.09 3.27 12.80
N LEU A 137 -0.45 2.34 13.51
CA LEU A 137 -0.81 2.00 14.89
C LEU A 137 -0.08 2.91 15.88
N ALA A 138 -0.56 2.91 17.13
CA ALA A 138 -0.01 3.76 18.19
C ALA A 138 1.44 3.40 18.56
N ASP A 139 1.85 2.16 18.32
CA ASP A 139 3.23 1.71 18.53
C ASP A 139 4.18 2.11 17.40
N GLY A 140 3.66 2.67 16.30
CA GLY A 140 4.43 3.06 15.11
C GLY A 140 4.51 2.01 14.01
N SER A 141 3.87 0.85 14.18
CA SER A 141 3.74 -0.12 13.10
C SER A 141 2.82 0.39 11.98
N VAL A 142 3.12 -0.04 10.76
CA VAL A 142 2.40 0.38 9.54
C VAL A 142 1.94 -0.87 8.81
N GLU A 143 0.65 -0.91 8.49
CA GLU A 143 0.08 -1.91 7.59
C GLU A 143 -0.41 -1.22 6.32
N ALA A 144 -0.03 -1.71 5.15
CA ALA A 144 -0.50 -1.20 3.87
C ALA A 144 -1.10 -2.32 3.03
N ARG A 145 -2.32 -2.11 2.56
CA ARG A 145 -3.11 -3.07 1.77
C ARG A 145 -3.20 -2.61 0.33
N PHE A 146 -2.89 -3.51 -0.59
CA PHE A 146 -2.88 -3.23 -2.02
C PHE A 146 -3.29 -4.48 -2.79
N THR A 147 -3.43 -4.33 -4.10
CA THR A 147 -3.72 -5.42 -5.00
C THR A 147 -2.60 -5.63 -5.99
N VAL A 148 -2.48 -6.89 -6.44
CA VAL A 148 -1.54 -7.33 -7.46
C VAL A 148 -2.32 -8.13 -8.50
N GLY A 149 -2.32 -7.67 -9.74
CA GLY A 149 -2.73 -8.48 -10.88
C GLY A 149 -1.67 -9.54 -11.13
N LEU A 150 -1.82 -10.75 -10.57
CA LEU A 150 -0.81 -11.79 -10.74
C LEU A 150 -0.67 -12.20 -12.21
N PRO A 151 0.57 -12.21 -12.75
CA PRO A 151 0.77 -12.29 -14.18
C PRO A 151 0.61 -13.69 -14.77
N ALA A 152 0.04 -13.75 -15.97
CA ALA A 152 -0.13 -15.00 -16.70
C ALA A 152 -0.16 -14.79 -18.22
N ARG A 153 0.15 -15.86 -18.95
CA ARG A 153 -0.06 -16.00 -20.39
C ARG A 153 -1.24 -16.94 -20.62
N GLY A 154 -2.41 -16.36 -20.89
CA GLY A 154 -3.66 -17.12 -20.91
C GLY A 154 -3.94 -17.73 -19.54
N ARG A 155 -3.89 -19.06 -19.42
CA ARG A 155 -4.05 -19.79 -18.14
C ARG A 155 -2.72 -20.29 -17.55
N SER A 156 -1.58 -20.00 -18.17
CA SER A 156 -0.28 -20.39 -17.68
C SER A 156 0.34 -19.26 -16.87
N ILE A 157 0.78 -19.56 -15.64
CA ILE A 157 1.41 -18.61 -14.73
C ILE A 157 2.73 -18.11 -15.32
N CYS A 158 2.98 -16.80 -15.21
CA CYS A 158 4.29 -16.20 -15.44
C CYS A 158 4.97 -15.97 -14.08
N GLY A 159 5.51 -17.04 -13.51
CA GLY A 159 6.19 -17.07 -12.21
C GLY A 159 7.42 -16.16 -12.16
N ASP A 160 8.21 -16.10 -13.23
CA ASP A 160 9.36 -15.18 -13.31
C ASP A 160 8.91 -13.71 -13.22
N PHE A 161 7.81 -13.38 -13.90
CA PHE A 161 7.26 -12.02 -13.85
C PHE A 161 6.64 -11.73 -12.48
N ALA A 162 5.91 -12.68 -11.89
CA ALA A 162 5.36 -12.54 -10.55
C ALA A 162 6.46 -12.36 -9.50
N THR A 163 7.60 -13.05 -9.67
CA THR A 163 8.79 -12.87 -8.84
C THR A 163 9.23 -11.42 -8.88
N ARG A 164 9.52 -10.86 -10.07
CA ARG A 164 9.94 -9.44 -10.19
C ARG A 164 8.97 -8.46 -9.54
N ILE A 165 7.67 -8.66 -9.70
CA ILE A 165 6.66 -7.79 -9.08
C ILE A 165 6.73 -7.87 -7.55
N LEU A 166 6.70 -9.08 -6.98
CA LEU A 166 6.64 -9.25 -5.53
C LEU A 166 7.99 -9.07 -4.83
N THR A 167 9.11 -9.27 -5.53
CA THR A 167 10.45 -9.26 -4.94
C THR A 167 11.30 -8.05 -5.28
N ASP A 168 10.93 -7.29 -6.32
CA ASP A 168 11.68 -6.10 -6.72
C ASP A 168 10.80 -4.86 -6.59
N VAL A 169 9.59 -4.88 -7.16
CA VAL A 169 8.70 -3.72 -7.17
C VAL A 169 8.09 -3.46 -5.79
N VAL A 170 7.53 -4.49 -5.13
CA VAL A 170 6.92 -4.33 -3.80
C VAL A 170 7.92 -3.82 -2.76
N PRO A 171 9.12 -4.40 -2.55
CA PRO A 171 10.08 -3.87 -1.58
C PRO A 171 10.49 -2.41 -1.88
N ALA A 172 10.63 -2.06 -3.16
CA ALA A 172 10.95 -0.69 -3.55
C ALA A 172 9.81 0.29 -3.19
N LEU A 173 8.55 -0.10 -3.39
CA LEU A 173 7.39 0.69 -2.97
C LEU A 173 7.31 0.81 -1.45
N VAL A 174 7.59 -0.27 -0.71
CA VAL A 174 7.62 -0.25 0.75
C VAL A 174 8.66 0.77 1.26
N LEU A 175 9.89 0.71 0.73
CA LEU A 175 10.96 1.63 1.10
C LEU A 175 10.60 3.08 0.77
N GLU A 176 10.06 3.35 -0.42
CA GLU A 176 9.79 4.71 -0.90
C GLU A 176 8.57 5.34 -0.23
N ALA A 177 7.51 4.56 0.01
CA ALA A 177 6.21 5.10 0.39
C ALA A 177 5.82 4.88 1.85
N LEU A 178 6.36 3.85 2.52
CA LEU A 178 5.89 3.43 3.84
C LEU A 178 6.92 3.65 4.95
N VAL A 179 8.19 3.81 4.60
CA VAL A 179 9.25 4.21 5.55
C VAL A 179 9.27 5.72 5.69
N CYS A 180 9.46 6.21 6.91
CA CYS A 180 9.57 7.63 7.20
C CYS A 180 10.67 8.27 6.33
N PRO A 181 10.35 9.33 5.55
CA PRO A 181 11.32 9.96 4.67
C PRO A 181 12.42 10.67 5.45
N ALA A 182 13.59 10.83 4.83
CA ALA A 182 14.70 11.57 5.45
C ALA A 182 14.35 13.06 5.67
N ASP A 183 13.64 13.67 4.72
CA ASP A 183 13.03 14.98 4.88
C ASP A 183 11.53 14.82 5.21
N VAL A 184 11.17 15.24 6.41
CA VAL A 184 9.82 15.12 6.96
C VAL A 184 8.99 16.40 6.83
N ALA A 185 9.49 17.44 6.15
CA ALA A 185 8.81 18.73 6.05
C ALA A 185 7.40 18.61 5.46
N ASP A 186 7.27 17.94 4.32
CA ASP A 186 5.96 17.73 3.66
C ASP A 186 5.01 16.88 4.50
N LEU A 187 5.53 15.85 5.17
CA LEU A 187 4.76 15.00 6.08
C LEU A 187 4.23 15.80 7.26
N TRP A 188 5.09 16.61 7.91
CA TRP A 188 4.66 17.50 8.98
C TRP A 188 3.64 18.54 8.51
N GLY A 189 3.84 19.12 7.33
CA GLY A 189 2.89 20.05 6.73
C GLY A 189 1.51 19.41 6.55
N HIS A 190 1.46 18.19 6.04
CA HIS A 190 0.23 17.42 5.90
C HIS A 190 -0.45 17.13 7.25
N VAL A 191 0.31 16.60 8.23
CA VAL A 191 -0.21 16.27 9.57
C VAL A 191 -0.75 17.50 10.27
N LYS A 192 0.00 18.61 10.28
CA LYS A 192 -0.41 19.86 10.94
C LYS A 192 -1.65 20.46 10.26
N CYS A 193 -1.72 20.43 8.93
CA CYS A 193 -2.88 20.95 8.21
C CYS A 193 -4.19 20.23 8.60
N VAL A 194 -4.15 18.90 8.77
CA VAL A 194 -5.33 18.12 9.18
C VAL A 194 -5.66 18.34 10.65
N GLU A 195 -4.64 18.48 11.50
CA GLU A 195 -4.79 18.82 12.92
C GLU A 195 -5.45 20.21 13.08
N ASP A 196 -4.97 21.22 12.37
CA ASP A 196 -5.54 22.58 12.37
C ASP A 196 -7.00 22.56 11.90
N GLN A 197 -7.33 21.84 10.83
CA GLN A 197 -8.72 21.70 10.37
C GLN A 197 -9.62 21.04 11.42
N SER A 198 -9.09 20.09 12.18
CA SER A 198 -9.85 19.42 13.25
C SER A 198 -10.07 20.35 14.44
N ALA A 199 -9.04 21.10 14.84
CA ALA A 199 -9.13 22.11 15.89
C ALA A 199 -10.10 23.24 15.51
N LEU A 200 -10.03 23.76 14.28
CA LEU A 200 -10.93 24.81 13.79
C LEU A 200 -12.40 24.37 13.81
N ARG A 201 -12.69 23.10 13.46
CA ARG A 201 -14.06 22.57 13.52
C ARG A 201 -14.61 22.55 14.94
N GLN A 202 -13.78 22.25 15.94
CA GLN A 202 -14.17 22.32 17.34
C GLN A 202 -14.42 23.77 17.77
N LEU A 203 -13.52 24.69 17.41
CA LEU A 203 -13.64 26.11 17.72
C LEU A 203 -14.91 26.74 17.13
N VAL A 204 -15.33 26.34 15.92
CA VAL A 204 -16.59 26.80 15.31
C VAL A 204 -17.77 26.50 16.25
N ALA A 205 -17.87 25.26 16.76
CA ALA A 205 -18.93 24.88 17.68
C ALA A 205 -18.81 25.64 19.02
N ASP A 206 -17.61 25.72 19.58
CA ASP A 206 -17.36 26.38 20.87
C ASP A 206 -17.67 27.89 20.85
N GLN A 207 -17.53 28.53 19.69
CA GLN A 207 -17.86 29.94 19.47
C GLN A 207 -19.33 30.16 19.07
N GLY A 208 -20.17 29.12 19.05
CA GLY A 208 -21.58 29.22 18.64
C GLY A 208 -21.75 29.54 17.15
N LEU A 209 -20.72 29.29 16.33
CA LEU A 209 -20.77 29.44 14.89
C LEU A 209 -21.24 28.13 14.24
N VAL A 210 -21.84 28.23 13.07
CA VAL A 210 -22.27 27.05 12.28
C VAL A 210 -21.30 26.71 11.14
N ALA A 211 -20.46 27.66 10.76
CA ALA A 211 -19.49 27.51 9.69
C ALA A 211 -18.35 28.54 9.84
N PHE A 212 -17.21 28.22 9.24
CA PHE A 212 -16.07 29.13 9.06
C PHE A 212 -15.53 28.92 7.64
N VAL A 213 -15.31 30.03 6.92
CA VAL A 213 -14.70 30.04 5.60
C VAL A 213 -13.48 30.94 5.69
N ALA A 214 -12.29 30.36 5.52
CA ALA A 214 -11.05 31.11 5.58
C ALA A 214 -10.94 32.06 4.38
N ASP A 215 -10.51 33.30 4.63
CA ASP A 215 -10.19 34.24 3.56
C ASP A 215 -9.13 33.65 2.61
N GLY A 216 -9.30 33.87 1.31
CA GLY A 216 -8.44 33.30 0.27
C GLY A 216 -8.76 31.85 -0.13
N SER A 217 -9.81 31.24 0.43
CA SER A 217 -10.25 29.90 0.02
C SER A 217 -10.67 29.86 -1.45
N ILE A 218 -10.21 28.85 -2.19
CA ILE A 218 -10.63 28.57 -3.57
C ILE A 218 -11.75 27.53 -3.52
N LEU A 219 -12.99 27.99 -3.75
CA LEU A 219 -14.21 27.15 -3.69
C LEU A 219 -14.65 26.53 -5.02
N PRO A 220 -14.49 27.20 -6.18
CA PRO A 220 -14.85 26.63 -7.48
C PRO A 220 -14.04 25.36 -7.77
N ARG A 221 -14.69 24.31 -8.29
CA ARG A 221 -14.04 23.06 -8.69
C ARG A 221 -13.75 23.06 -10.19
N GLN A 222 -12.70 22.34 -10.58
CA GLN A 222 -12.38 22.00 -11.98
C GLN A 222 -12.99 20.65 -12.37
#